data_AF-A0A2E3MF99-F1
#
_entry.id   AF-A0A2E3MF99-F1
#
_cell.length_a   1.000
_cell.length_b   1.000
_cell.length_c   1.000
_cell.angle_alpha   90.00
_cell.angle_beta   90.00
_cell.angle_gamma   90.00
#
_symmetry.space_group_name_H-M   'P 1'
#
loop_
_entity.id
_entity.type
_entity.pdbx_description
1 polymer ?
#
loop_
_entity_poly.entity_id
_entity_poly.type
_entity_poly.pdbx_seq_one_letter_code
_entity_poly.pdbx_strand_id
1 'polypeptide(L)'
;MMNRQIPRACAGFGLIELLISLLVFSVAMLGLARLQLLATRYCHSAYLYSVAANQGRTLANDKRAGLQDMSGWQAANQRLLPQGYGTVGDTAVVLTWMDPKPRRLQLPGGSDDAG
;
A
#
# COMPACT_ATOMS: atom_id res chain seq x y z
N MET A 1 -53.53 53.29 5.76
CA MET A 1 -52.44 53.19 4.77
C MET A 1 -51.52 52.04 5.19
N MET A 2 -51.53 50.89 4.51
CA MET A 2 -50.59 49.79 4.80
C MET A 2 -50.34 48.99 3.51
N ASN A 3 -49.39 49.47 2.69
CA ASN A 3 -48.97 48.80 1.46
C ASN A 3 -47.99 47.67 1.83
N ARG A 4 -48.46 46.41 1.76
CA ARG A 4 -47.67 45.23 2.14
C ARG A 4 -46.66 44.92 1.02
N GLN A 5 -45.39 44.81 1.40
CA GLN A 5 -44.27 44.60 0.48
C GLN A 5 -44.43 43.31 -0.33
N ILE A 6 -44.16 43.40 -1.63
CA ILE A 6 -44.24 42.32 -2.61
C ILE A 6 -43.16 41.26 -2.25
N PRO A 7 -43.51 39.97 -2.13
CA PRO A 7 -42.55 38.91 -1.85
C PRO A 7 -41.55 38.76 -3.01
N ARG A 8 -40.27 38.55 -2.66
CA ARG A 8 -39.14 38.47 -3.60
C ARG A 8 -39.25 37.24 -4.50
N ALA A 9 -38.86 37.39 -5.77
CA ALA A 9 -38.83 36.31 -6.75
C ALA A 9 -37.94 35.15 -6.29
N CYS A 10 -38.52 33.95 -6.29
CA CYS A 10 -37.78 32.71 -6.10
C CYS A 10 -36.98 32.45 -7.39
N ALA A 11 -35.67 32.69 -7.36
CA ALA A 11 -34.80 32.40 -8.51
C ALA A 11 -34.56 30.89 -8.58
N GLY A 12 -35.09 30.25 -9.62
CA GLY A 12 -34.79 28.86 -9.94
C GLY A 12 -33.36 28.69 -10.47
N PHE A 13 -32.84 27.48 -10.39
CA PHE A 13 -31.49 27.14 -10.86
C PHE A 13 -31.49 26.94 -12.38
N GLY A 14 -30.49 27.49 -13.08
CA GLY A 14 -30.41 27.39 -14.53
C GLY A 14 -29.94 26.00 -14.99
N LEU A 15 -30.43 25.53 -16.14
CA LEU A 15 -29.95 24.27 -16.74
C LEU A 15 -28.45 24.31 -17.05
N ILE A 16 -27.93 25.47 -17.46
CA ILE A 16 -26.49 25.67 -17.68
C ILE A 16 -25.69 25.55 -16.38
N GLU A 17 -26.25 26.02 -15.26
CA GLU A 17 -25.60 25.98 -13.95
C GLU A 17 -25.50 24.55 -13.44
N LEU A 18 -26.54 23.72 -13.69
CA LEU A 18 -26.51 22.29 -13.39
C LEU A 18 -25.47 21.57 -14.25
N LEU A 19 -25.42 21.85 -15.55
CA LEU A 19 -24.44 21.23 -16.45
C LEU A 19 -23.00 21.54 -16.03
N ILE A 20 -22.71 22.78 -15.64
CA ILE A 20 -21.39 23.16 -15.13
C ILE A 20 -21.10 22.45 -13.81
N SER A 21 -22.07 22.38 -12.89
CA SER A 21 -21.91 21.70 -11.61
C SER A 21 -21.62 20.20 -11.79
N LEU A 22 -22.36 19.52 -12.66
CA LEU A 22 -22.15 18.12 -13.03
C LEU A 22 -20.79 17.91 -13.70
N LEU A 23 -20.37 18.83 -14.57
CA LEU A 23 -19.06 18.78 -15.21
C LEU A 23 -17.93 18.83 -14.17
N VAL A 24 -17.95 19.83 -13.29
CA VAL A 24 -16.92 19.97 -12.23
C VAL A 24 -16.93 18.78 -11.28
N PHE A 25 -18.12 18.32 -10.88
CA PHE A 25 -18.28 17.15 -10.03
C PHE A 25 -17.70 15.87 -10.67
N SER A 26 -17.95 15.66 -11.96
CA SER A 26 -17.42 14.49 -12.68
C SER A 26 -15.88 14.46 -12.71
N VAL A 27 -15.26 15.63 -12.93
CA VAL A 27 -13.80 15.77 -12.91
C VAL A 27 -13.25 15.53 -11.50
N ALA A 28 -13.91 16.06 -10.47
CA ALA A 28 -13.54 15.83 -9.08
C ALA A 28 -13.59 14.35 -8.69
N MET A 29 -14.66 13.63 -9.05
CA MET A 29 -14.79 12.19 -8.79
C MET A 29 -13.76 11.35 -9.55
N LEU A 30 -13.39 11.75 -10.78
CA LEU A 30 -12.31 11.09 -11.50
C LEU A 30 -10.95 11.27 -10.80
N GLY A 31 -10.69 12.44 -10.22
CA GLY A 31 -9.53 12.70 -9.37
C GLY A 31 -9.53 11.79 -8.14
N LEU A 32 -10.65 11.72 -7.42
CA LEU A 32 -10.80 10.87 -6.24
C LEU A 32 -10.59 9.38 -6.55
N ALA A 33 -11.13 8.89 -7.67
CA ALA A 33 -10.95 7.51 -8.10
C ALA A 33 -9.48 7.15 -8.32
N ARG A 34 -8.69 8.07 -8.89
CA ARG A 34 -7.23 7.87 -9.04
C ARG A 34 -6.51 7.84 -7.70
N LEU A 35 -6.88 8.72 -6.77
CA LEU A 35 -6.31 8.72 -5.42
C LEU A 35 -6.64 7.40 -4.69
N GLN A 36 -7.86 6.89 -4.82
CA GLN A 36 -8.26 5.61 -4.25
C GLN A 36 -7.42 4.46 -4.80
N LEU A 37 -7.19 4.42 -6.11
CA LEU A 37 -6.33 3.41 -6.73
C LEU A 37 -4.91 3.47 -6.16
N LEU A 38 -4.34 4.68 -6.05
CA LEU A 38 -3.00 4.86 -5.49
C LEU A 38 -2.92 4.44 -4.02
N ALA A 39 -3.90 4.83 -3.20
CA ALA A 39 -3.97 4.47 -1.79
C ALA A 39 -4.01 2.94 -1.62
N THR A 40 -4.83 2.23 -2.40
CA THR A 40 -4.89 0.77 -2.38
C THR A 40 -3.54 0.14 -2.75
N ARG A 41 -2.87 0.65 -3.79
CA ARG A 41 -1.55 0.16 -4.20
C ARG A 41 -0.50 0.37 -3.12
N TYR A 42 -0.46 1.55 -2.50
CA TYR A 42 0.48 1.85 -1.42
C TYR A 42 0.21 1.02 -0.17
N CYS A 43 -1.06 0.86 0.24
CA CYS A 43 -1.45 0.03 1.37
C CYS A 43 -1.04 -1.43 1.15
N HIS A 44 -1.32 -1.95 -0.05
CA HIS A 44 -0.94 -3.32 -0.40
C HIS A 44 0.58 -3.54 -0.38
N SER A 45 1.35 -2.62 -0.96
CA SER A 45 2.82 -2.68 -0.88
C SER A 45 3.30 -2.65 0.58
N ALA A 46 2.85 -1.68 1.37
CA ALA A 46 3.23 -1.54 2.78
C ALA A 46 2.86 -2.80 3.60
N TYR A 47 1.70 -3.40 3.33
CA TYR A 47 1.29 -4.66 3.91
C TYR A 47 2.30 -5.78 3.61
N LEU A 48 2.70 -5.97 2.34
CA LEU A 48 3.70 -6.98 1.97
C LEU A 48 5.05 -6.74 2.65
N TYR A 49 5.51 -5.49 2.76
CA TYR A 49 6.72 -5.16 3.53
C TYR A 49 6.59 -5.55 5.00
N SER A 50 5.46 -5.28 5.63
CA SER A 50 5.23 -5.65 7.03
C SER A 50 5.25 -7.17 7.24
N VAL A 51 4.63 -7.93 6.32
CA VAL A 51 4.64 -9.40 6.32
C VAL A 51 6.05 -9.94 6.13
N ALA A 52 6.81 -9.45 5.15
CA ALA A 52 8.18 -9.87 4.89
C ALA A 52 9.12 -9.54 6.07
N ALA A 53 8.99 -8.36 6.67
CA ALA A 53 9.76 -7.97 7.85
C ALA A 53 9.44 -8.88 9.04
N ASN A 54 8.18 -9.28 9.22
CA ASN A 54 7.81 -10.25 10.24
C ASN A 54 8.43 -11.63 9.98
N GLN A 55 8.41 -12.10 8.74
CA GLN A 55 9.06 -13.37 8.35
C GLN A 55 10.59 -13.35 8.57
N GLY A 56 11.24 -12.21 8.34
CA GLY A 56 12.65 -12.06 8.67
C GLY A 56 12.92 -12.13 10.17
N ARG A 57 12.05 -11.54 10.99
CA ARG A 57 12.15 -11.57 12.46
C ARG A 57 11.90 -12.96 13.04
N THR A 58 10.90 -13.69 12.53
CA THR A 58 10.64 -15.08 12.96
C THR A 58 11.84 -15.95 12.67
N LEU A 59 12.38 -15.91 11.45
CA LEU A 59 13.58 -16.68 11.11
C LEU A 59 14.81 -16.29 11.94
N ALA A 60 15.00 -14.99 12.23
CA ALA A 60 16.08 -14.56 13.10
C ALA A 60 15.93 -15.11 14.53
N ASN A 61 14.70 -15.19 15.05
CA ASN A 61 14.41 -15.80 16.33
C ASN A 61 14.62 -17.33 16.29
N ASP A 62 14.18 -18.00 15.23
CA ASP A 62 14.35 -19.45 15.05
C ASP A 62 15.83 -19.82 14.96
N LYS A 63 16.64 -19.01 14.26
CA LYS A 63 18.11 -19.15 14.25
C LYS A 63 18.71 -19.05 15.66
N ARG A 64 18.26 -18.08 16.46
CA ARG A 64 18.73 -17.91 17.86
C ARG A 64 18.32 -19.08 18.76
N ALA A 65 17.15 -19.68 18.50
CA ALA A 65 16.66 -20.84 19.22
C ALA A 65 17.26 -22.17 18.72
N GLY A 66 18.02 -22.17 17.62
CA GLY A 66 18.54 -23.38 16.99
C GLY A 66 17.46 -24.21 16.26
N LEU A 67 16.30 -23.61 15.95
CA LEU A 67 15.12 -24.26 15.38
C LEU A 67 14.94 -23.93 13.89
N GLN A 68 16.03 -23.78 13.14
CA GLN A 68 15.97 -23.28 11.76
C GLN A 68 15.27 -24.26 10.80
N ASP A 69 13.93 -24.18 10.70
CA ASP A 69 13.13 -24.89 9.69
C ASP A 69 12.99 -24.04 8.42
N MET A 70 13.94 -24.23 7.51
CA MET A 70 13.94 -23.56 6.21
C MET A 70 12.73 -23.95 5.37
N SER A 71 12.25 -25.19 5.49
CA SER A 71 11.20 -25.73 4.63
C SER A 71 9.82 -25.17 4.99
N GLY A 72 9.48 -25.14 6.28
CA GLY A 72 8.27 -24.52 6.80
C GLY A 72 8.26 -23.02 6.60
N TRP A 73 9.39 -22.34 6.87
CA TRP A 73 9.52 -20.90 6.62
C TRP A 73 9.34 -20.57 5.14
N GLN A 74 9.89 -21.38 4.23
CA GLN A 74 9.73 -21.14 2.80
C GLN A 74 8.30 -21.41 2.30
N ALA A 75 7.66 -22.46 2.82
CA ALA A 75 6.24 -22.72 2.55
C ALA A 75 5.36 -21.55 3.04
N ALA A 76 5.70 -20.94 4.18
CA ALA A 76 5.00 -19.75 4.67
C ALA A 76 5.23 -18.54 3.75
N ASN A 77 6.46 -18.30 3.32
CA ASN A 77 6.78 -17.21 2.38
C ASN A 77 5.99 -17.33 1.07
N GLN A 78 5.92 -18.52 0.47
CA GLN A 78 5.20 -18.74 -0.78
C GLN A 78 3.68 -18.53 -0.64
N ARG A 79 3.12 -18.76 0.56
CA ARG A 79 1.69 -18.56 0.84
C ARG A 79 1.36 -17.10 1.14
N LEU A 80 2.25 -16.40 1.82
CA LEU A 80 2.01 -15.05 2.35
C LEU A 80 2.48 -13.94 1.43
N LEU A 81 3.48 -14.21 0.59
CA LEU A 81 4.09 -13.25 -0.31
C LEU A 81 3.88 -13.73 -1.77
N PRO A 82 3.32 -12.89 -2.66
CA PRO A 82 3.12 -13.25 -4.06
C PRO A 82 4.46 -13.53 -4.76
N GLN A 83 4.64 -14.74 -5.30
CA GLN A 83 5.92 -15.21 -5.86
C GLN A 83 7.08 -15.04 -4.86
N GLY A 84 6.78 -15.14 -3.57
CA GLY A 84 7.71 -14.94 -2.48
C GLY A 84 8.69 -16.10 -2.35
N TYR A 85 9.98 -15.82 -2.44
CA TYR A 85 11.04 -16.76 -2.13
C TYR A 85 12.10 -16.07 -1.26
N GLY A 86 12.52 -16.74 -0.20
CA GLY A 86 13.60 -16.27 0.67
C GLY A 86 14.85 -17.13 0.53
N THR A 87 16.02 -16.50 0.55
CA THR A 87 17.30 -17.18 0.72
C THR A 87 17.93 -16.75 2.04
N VAL A 88 18.54 -17.71 2.72
CA VAL A 88 19.22 -17.49 3.99
C VAL A 88 20.71 -17.57 3.73
N GLY A 89 21.38 -16.42 3.78
CA GLY A 89 22.84 -16.36 3.81
C GLY A 89 23.37 -16.43 5.24
N ASP A 90 24.70 -16.44 5.35
CA ASP A 90 25.41 -16.48 6.62
C ASP A 90 25.15 -15.22 7.47
N THR A 91 25.07 -14.06 6.80
CA THR A 91 24.94 -12.74 7.44
C THR A 91 23.60 -12.04 7.17
N ALA A 92 22.91 -12.43 6.09
CA ALA A 92 21.67 -11.77 5.68
C ALA A 92 20.59 -12.78 5.27
N VAL A 93 19.35 -12.44 5.58
CA VAL A 93 18.18 -13.10 5.00
C VAL A 93 17.66 -12.21 3.88
N VAL A 94 17.66 -12.73 2.66
CA VAL A 94 17.15 -12.01 1.49
C VAL A 94 15.77 -12.56 1.18
N LEU A 95 14.74 -11.74 1.38
CA LEU A 95 13.39 -12.06 0.92
C LEU A 95 13.12 -11.33 -0.40
N THR A 96 12.65 -12.08 -1.39
CA THR A 96 12.20 -11.56 -2.68
C THR A 96 10.73 -11.85 -2.84
N TRP A 97 9.95 -10.85 -3.24
CA TRP A 97 8.53 -11.01 -3.57
C TRP A 97 8.18 -10.06 -4.71
N MET A 98 7.03 -10.26 -5.33
CA MET A 98 6.57 -9.42 -6.43
C MET A 98 6.15 -8.02 -5.93
N ASP A 99 7.10 -7.09 -5.93
CA ASP A 99 6.89 -5.63 -5.84
C ASP A 99 7.41 -5.01 -7.15
N PRO A 100 6.66 -4.13 -7.85
CA PRO A 100 7.15 -3.42 -9.04
C PRO A 100 8.46 -2.64 -8.83
N LYS A 101 8.89 -2.39 -7.58
CA LYS A 101 10.25 -1.95 -7.26
C LYS A 101 10.97 -2.94 -6.34
N PRO A 102 11.99 -3.68 -6.81
CA PRO A 102 12.81 -4.49 -5.91
C PRO A 102 13.58 -3.57 -4.96
N ARG A 103 13.27 -3.61 -3.66
CA ARG A 103 14.08 -3.00 -2.59
C ARG A 103 14.64 -4.10 -1.71
N ARG A 104 15.96 -4.27 -1.78
CA ARG A 104 16.71 -5.22 -0.95
C ARG A 104 16.66 -4.75 0.51
N LEU A 105 16.04 -5.54 1.38
CA LEU A 105 16.15 -5.35 2.82
C LEU A 105 17.47 -5.97 3.29
N GLN A 106 18.53 -5.16 3.36
CA GLN A 106 19.79 -5.56 3.98
C GLN A 106 19.61 -5.44 5.51
N LEU A 107 19.61 -6.57 6.22
CA LEU A 107 19.59 -6.57 7.68
C LEU A 107 20.98 -6.19 8.21
N PRO A 108 21.11 -5.43 9.31
CA PRO A 108 22.41 -5.05 9.84
C PRO A 108 23.10 -6.27 10.45
N GLY A 109 24.23 -6.67 9.85
CA GLY A 109 25.10 -7.73 10.37
C GLY A 109 25.84 -8.52 9.31
N GLY A 110 26.68 -7.87 8.50
CA GLY A 110 27.58 -8.58 7.57
C GLY A 110 28.51 -7.62 6.86
N SER A 111 29.74 -7.55 7.36
CA SER A 111 30.87 -6.77 6.83
C SER A 111 31.21 -7.15 5.39
N ASP A 112 31.31 -6.13 4.53
CA ASP A 112 31.82 -6.19 3.16
C ASP A 112 33.36 -6.42 3.11
N ASP A 113 33.90 -7.28 3.98
CA ASP A 113 35.35 -7.48 4.12
C ASP A 113 35.74 -8.96 3.94
N ALA A 114 35.86 -9.42 2.68
CA ALA A 114 36.81 -10.47 2.29
C ALA A 114 36.95 -10.57 0.76
N GLY A 115 38.08 -10.04 0.26
CA GLY A 115 38.91 -10.61 -0.82
C GLY A 115 38.29 -10.93 -2.16
#